data_AF-A0A3G3IFP8-F1
#
_entry.id   AF-A0A3G3IFP8-F1
#
_cell.length_a   1.000
_cell.length_b   1.000
_cell.length_c   1.000
_cell.angle_alpha   90.00
_cell.angle_beta   90.00
_cell.angle_gamma   90.00
#
_symmetry.space_group_name_H-M   'P 1'
#
loop_
_entity.id
_entity.type
_entity.pdbx_description
1 polymer ?
#
loop_
_entity_poly.entity_id
_entity_poly.type
_entity_poly.pdbx_seq_one_letter_code
_entity_poly.pdbx_strand_id
1 'polypeptide(L)'
;MKATWDHLGLSIEKALSGRSNPRNPIIARFFREAKLVEGWGSGIGRSFSLCREYGLREPVIQEIDEAIRVTIFRKDSSHVPSDEPTTLPLSDLEKDILALLQNEPMLKIREIAANLDTGESKIKHATVRLKKRGLLSRSGSKQSSYWKVNL
;
A
#
# COMPACT_ATOMS: atom_id res chain seq x y z
N MET A 1 19.86 -22.19 12.74
CA MET A 1 20.23 -21.19 13.76
C MET A 1 19.67 -19.84 13.32
N LYS A 2 18.71 -19.27 14.05
CA LYS A 2 18.26 -17.89 13.84
C LYS A 2 19.14 -17.00 14.71
N ALA A 3 19.98 -16.18 14.09
CA ALA A 3 20.67 -15.12 14.81
C ALA A 3 19.65 -14.02 15.10
N THR A 4 19.10 -13.97 16.32
CA THR A 4 18.25 -12.88 16.79
C THR A 4 19.13 -11.82 17.44
N TRP A 5 18.98 -10.56 17.00
CA TRP A 5 19.64 -9.38 17.54
C TRP A 5 19.08 -8.95 18.92
N ASP A 6 18.88 -9.90 19.83
CA ASP A 6 18.37 -9.62 21.19
C ASP A 6 19.37 -8.82 22.06
N HIS A 7 20.60 -8.60 21.58
CA HIS A 7 21.68 -7.95 22.32
C HIS A 7 21.77 -6.42 22.12
N LEU A 8 20.97 -5.81 21.23
CA LEU A 8 20.91 -4.34 21.06
C LEU A 8 19.64 -3.68 21.63
N GLY A 9 18.71 -4.47 22.19
CA GLY A 9 17.66 -3.97 23.10
C GLY A 9 16.45 -3.24 22.48
N LEU A 10 16.36 -3.07 21.16
CA LEU A 10 15.20 -2.45 20.50
C LEU A 10 14.82 -3.19 19.22
N SER A 11 13.70 -3.92 19.23
CA SER A 11 13.12 -4.55 18.03
C SER A 11 12.34 -3.53 17.20
N ILE A 12 12.09 -3.83 15.92
CA ILE A 12 11.22 -3.03 15.04
C ILE A 12 9.86 -2.75 15.70
N GLU A 13 9.23 -3.77 16.29
CA GLU A 13 7.93 -3.64 16.96
C GLU A 13 7.99 -2.63 18.12
N LYS A 14 9.04 -2.67 18.95
CA LYS A 14 9.24 -1.70 20.04
C LYS A 14 9.51 -0.29 19.51
N ALA A 15 10.24 -0.16 18.41
CA ALA A 15 10.47 1.13 17.77
C ALA A 15 9.16 1.71 17.23
N LEU A 16 8.30 0.88 16.62
CA LEU A 16 6.96 1.26 16.14
C LEU A 16 6.01 1.63 17.28
N SER A 17 6.15 1.02 18.45
CA SER A 17 5.37 1.38 19.65
C SER A 17 5.84 2.69 20.33
N GLY A 18 6.82 3.39 19.73
CA GLY A 18 7.34 4.64 20.25
C GLY A 18 8.46 4.50 21.29
N ARG A 19 8.98 3.29 21.53
CA ARG A 19 10.17 3.13 22.38
C ARG A 19 11.39 3.64 21.63
N SER A 20 12.14 4.54 22.26
CA SER A 20 13.37 5.11 21.68
C SER A 20 14.55 4.83 22.59
N ASN A 21 15.59 4.22 22.03
CA ASN A 21 16.87 4.00 22.70
C ASN A 21 17.99 4.40 21.73
N PRO A 22 18.41 5.69 21.71
CA PRO A 22 19.44 6.15 20.80
C PRO A 22 20.77 5.43 21.05
N ARG A 23 21.37 4.88 19.99
CA ARG A 23 22.69 4.22 20.08
C ARG A 23 23.79 5.17 20.54
N ASN A 24 23.69 6.45 20.15
CA ASN A 24 24.59 7.51 20.60
C ASN A 24 23.78 8.65 21.24
N PRO A 25 23.72 8.72 22.57
CA PRO A 25 22.98 9.75 23.30
C PRO A 25 23.49 11.18 23.04
N ILE A 26 24.79 11.35 22.73
CA ILE A 26 25.39 12.66 22.47
C ILE A 26 24.89 13.21 21.13
N ILE A 27 24.90 12.40 20.08
CA ILE A 27 24.36 12.77 18.76
C ILE A 27 22.87 13.09 18.87
N ALA A 28 22.11 12.25 19.58
CA ALA A 28 20.70 12.50 19.83
C ALA A 28 20.48 13.85 20.53
N ARG A 29 21.22 14.12 21.60
CA ARG A 29 21.16 15.40 22.32
C ARG A 29 21.48 16.59 21.40
N PHE A 30 22.50 16.49 20.56
CA PHE A 30 22.87 17.54 19.62
C PHE A 30 21.71 17.89 18.67
N PHE A 31 21.07 16.91 18.04
CA PHE A 31 19.93 17.17 17.14
C PHE A 31 18.72 17.79 17.86
N ARG A 32 18.50 17.42 19.13
CA ARG A 32 17.46 18.04 19.96
C ARG A 32 17.77 19.49 20.28
N GLU A 33 19.01 19.80 20.67
CA GLU A 33 19.43 21.18 20.98
C GLU A 33 19.45 22.07 19.74
N ALA A 34 19.78 21.50 18.59
CA ALA A 34 19.66 22.15 17.28
C ALA A 34 18.21 22.36 16.81
N LYS A 35 17.20 21.91 17.58
CA LYS A 35 15.76 21.97 17.23
C LYS A 35 15.41 21.27 15.92
N LEU A 36 16.21 20.27 15.52
CA LEU A 36 15.95 19.45 14.34
C LEU A 36 15.03 18.27 14.65
N VAL A 37 14.88 17.92 15.93
CA VAL A 37 13.94 16.92 16.43
C VAL A 37 13.21 17.44 17.67
N GLU A 38 11.90 17.24 17.72
CA GLU A 38 11.01 17.76 18.78
C GLU A 38 10.95 16.85 20.02
N GLY A 39 11.35 15.59 19.89
CA GLY A 39 11.27 14.59 20.96
C GLY A 39 11.68 13.20 20.51
N TRP A 40 11.53 12.22 21.39
CA TRP A 40 11.91 10.82 21.15
C TRP A 40 10.68 9.94 20.94
N GLY A 41 10.80 8.92 20.08
CA GLY A 41 9.77 7.89 19.92
C GLY A 41 8.58 8.26 19.04
N SER A 42 8.26 9.54 18.86
CA SER A 42 7.13 9.96 18.00
C SER A 42 7.46 10.01 16.50
N GLY A 43 8.73 10.11 16.12
CA GLY A 43 9.15 10.37 14.74
C GLY A 43 8.72 9.29 13.74
N ILE A 44 8.88 8.01 14.10
CA ILE A 44 8.53 6.89 13.22
C ILE A 44 7.01 6.85 12.99
N GLY A 45 6.22 6.90 14.08
CA GLY A 45 4.76 6.93 13.98
C GLY A 45 4.26 8.12 13.15
N ARG A 46 4.81 9.32 13.35
CA ARG A 46 4.48 10.51 12.54
C ARG A 46 4.81 10.33 11.07
N SER A 47 5.96 9.73 10.74
CA SER A 47 6.32 9.43 9.35
C SER A 47 5.31 8.50 8.67
N PHE A 48 4.82 7.48 9.38
CA PHE A 48 3.78 6.57 8.89
C PHE A 48 2.44 7.29 8.70
N SER A 49 2.02 8.11 9.68
CA SER A 49 0.80 8.91 9.58
C SER A 49 0.83 9.88 8.40
N LEU A 50 1.97 10.56 8.18
CA LEU A 50 2.16 11.44 7.03
C LEU A 50 2.07 10.66 5.72
N CYS A 51 2.71 9.49 5.60
CA CYS A 51 2.58 8.69 4.38
C CYS A 51 1.11 8.36 4.09
N ARG A 52 0.33 7.99 5.12
CA ARG A 52 -1.10 7.72 4.99
C ARG A 52 -1.90 8.95 4.57
N GLU A 53 -1.67 10.08 5.22
CA GLU A 53 -2.35 11.37 4.93
C GLU A 53 -2.10 11.82 3.48
N TYR A 54 -0.90 11.63 2.98
CA TYR A 54 -0.53 11.97 1.59
C TYR A 54 -1.00 10.93 0.56
N GLY A 55 -1.65 9.86 0.99
CA GLY A 55 -2.13 8.76 0.15
C GLY A 55 -1.00 7.88 -0.41
N LEU A 56 0.12 7.82 0.29
CA LEU A 56 1.25 6.94 -0.03
C LEU A 56 1.03 5.56 0.61
N ARG A 57 1.66 4.54 0.02
CA ARG A 57 1.79 3.24 0.68
C ARG A 57 2.58 3.41 1.99
N GLU A 58 2.16 2.69 3.03
CA GLU A 58 2.87 2.71 4.31
C GLU A 58 4.35 2.29 4.14
N PRO A 59 5.30 2.97 4.82
CA PRO A 59 6.70 2.61 4.77
C PRO A 59 6.94 1.18 5.25
N VAL A 60 7.95 0.53 4.69
CA VAL A 60 8.39 -0.80 5.13
C VAL A 60 9.73 -0.67 5.85
N ILE A 61 9.77 -1.14 7.10
CA ILE A 61 11.00 -1.21 7.90
C ILE A 61 11.42 -2.68 7.99
N GLN A 62 12.67 -2.96 7.64
CA GLN A 62 13.24 -4.31 7.66
C GLN A 62 14.64 -4.26 8.27
N GLU A 63 14.98 -5.29 9.04
CA GLU A 63 16.36 -5.58 9.41
C GLU A 63 16.98 -6.44 8.30
N ILE A 64 18.14 -6.02 7.82
CA ILE A 64 18.92 -6.73 6.80
C ILE A 64 20.35 -6.78 7.31
N ASP A 65 20.79 -7.96 7.73
CA ASP A 65 22.10 -8.20 8.33
C ASP A 65 22.37 -7.27 9.54
N GLU A 66 23.31 -6.33 9.41
CA GLU A 66 23.67 -5.33 10.42
C GLU A 66 22.99 -3.97 10.21
N ALA A 67 22.10 -3.87 9.21
CA ALA A 67 21.47 -2.64 8.79
C ALA A 67 19.96 -2.64 9.01
N ILE A 68 19.41 -1.44 9.18
CA ILE A 68 17.97 -1.20 9.10
C ILE A 68 17.70 -0.56 7.73
N ARG A 69 16.83 -1.20 6.95
CA ARG A 69 16.30 -0.63 5.70
C ARG A 69 14.93 -0.06 5.96
N VAL A 70 14.75 1.20 5.56
CA VAL A 70 13.45 1.86 5.51
C VAL A 70 13.13 2.15 4.05
N THR A 71 12.01 1.65 3.56
CA THR A 71 11.52 1.88 2.20
C THR A 71 10.29 2.79 2.24
N ILE A 72 10.42 3.97 1.64
CA ILE A 72 9.32 4.91 1.43
C ILE A 72 8.93 4.83 -0.04
N PHE A 73 7.63 4.65 -0.30
CA PHE A 73 7.12 4.53 -1.66
C PHE A 73 6.76 5.90 -2.21
N ARG A 74 7.12 6.15 -3.47
CA ARG A 74 6.63 7.33 -4.18
C ARG A 74 5.14 7.18 -4.43
N LYS A 75 4.44 8.30 -4.58
CA LYS A 75 3.07 8.30 -5.08
C LYS A 75 3.09 7.73 -6.48
N ASP A 76 2.72 6.46 -6.62
CA ASP A 76 2.56 5.89 -7.94
C ASP A 76 1.38 6.59 -8.61
N SER A 77 1.53 7.00 -9.86
CA SER A 77 0.40 7.41 -10.70
C SER A 77 -0.62 6.27 -10.93
N SER A 78 -0.32 5.07 -10.42
CA SER A 78 -1.02 3.81 -10.60
C SER A 78 -1.35 3.06 -9.30
N HIS A 79 -0.96 3.54 -8.11
CA HIS A 79 -1.26 2.86 -6.83
C HIS A 79 -2.52 3.44 -6.19
N VAL A 80 -3.60 2.67 -6.26
CA VAL A 80 -4.75 2.84 -5.38
C VAL A 80 -4.46 1.97 -4.14
N PRO A 81 -4.46 2.52 -2.91
CA PRO A 81 -4.12 1.79 -1.68
C PRO A 81 -4.92 0.48 -1.57
N SER A 82 -4.23 -0.65 -1.36
CA SER A 82 -4.83 -1.99 -1.35
C SER A 82 -5.37 -2.46 0.01
N ASP A 83 -5.38 -1.58 1.03
CA ASP A 83 -5.82 -1.91 2.39
C ASP A 83 -6.84 -0.91 2.92
N GLU A 84 -7.83 -0.58 2.09
CA GLU A 84 -9.06 0.02 2.60
C GLU A 84 -10.02 -1.06 3.08
N PRO A 85 -10.67 -0.89 4.25
CA PRO A 85 -11.71 -1.78 4.72
C PRO A 85 -12.83 -1.90 3.68
N THR A 86 -13.34 -3.11 3.53
CA THR A 86 -14.36 -3.59 2.57
C THR A 86 -15.72 -2.85 2.62
N THR A 87 -15.80 -1.70 3.30
CA THR A 87 -17.04 -0.94 3.57
C THR A 87 -17.13 0.39 2.82
N LEU A 88 -16.11 0.79 2.06
CA LEU A 88 -16.15 2.03 1.28
C LEU A 88 -16.96 1.88 -0.02
N PRO A 89 -17.71 2.92 -0.41
CA PRO A 89 -18.50 2.91 -1.64
C PRO A 89 -17.59 2.71 -2.86
N LEU A 90 -18.11 2.04 -3.89
CA LEU A 90 -17.41 1.84 -5.16
C LEU A 90 -16.98 3.19 -5.75
N SER A 91 -15.73 3.29 -6.20
CA SER A 91 -15.28 4.48 -6.93
C SER A 91 -16.05 4.59 -8.26
N ASP A 92 -16.13 5.78 -8.84
CA ASP A 92 -16.84 5.96 -10.11
C ASP A 92 -16.22 5.11 -11.23
N LEU A 93 -14.89 5.04 -11.30
CA LEU A 93 -14.18 4.10 -12.19
C LEU A 93 -14.59 2.63 -12.00
N GLU A 94 -14.79 2.16 -10.76
CA GLU A 94 -15.20 0.78 -10.49
C GLU A 94 -16.63 0.53 -10.97
N LYS A 95 -17.54 1.50 -10.79
CA LYS A 95 -18.91 1.43 -11.32
C LYS A 95 -18.91 1.40 -12.85
N ASP A 96 -18.09 2.24 -13.48
CA ASP A 96 -17.97 2.31 -14.94
C ASP A 96 -17.44 0.99 -15.52
N ILE A 97 -16.45 0.37 -14.87
CA ILE A 97 -15.96 -0.95 -15.26
C ILE A 97 -17.06 -2.01 -15.14
N LEU A 98 -17.84 -2.01 -14.05
CA LEU A 98 -18.92 -2.96 -13.85
C LEU A 98 -20.05 -2.77 -14.89
N ALA A 99 -20.43 -1.53 -15.18
CA ALA A 99 -21.44 -1.20 -16.19
C ALA A 99 -20.97 -1.60 -17.60
N LEU A 100 -19.71 -1.35 -17.93
CA LEU A 100 -19.14 -1.75 -19.22
C LEU A 100 -19.11 -3.28 -19.37
N LEU A 101 -18.68 -4.00 -18.34
CA LEU A 101 -18.59 -5.47 -18.35
C LEU A 101 -19.96 -6.17 -18.27
N GLN A 102 -21.01 -5.48 -17.83
CA GLN A 102 -22.39 -5.97 -17.95
C GLN A 102 -22.85 -6.00 -19.41
N ASN A 103 -22.49 -4.98 -20.19
CA ASN A 103 -22.86 -4.89 -21.61
C ASN A 103 -21.94 -5.75 -22.49
N GLU A 104 -20.63 -5.75 -22.19
CA GLU A 104 -19.62 -6.44 -23.00
C GLU A 104 -18.71 -7.33 -22.14
N PRO A 105 -19.16 -8.55 -21.79
CA PRO A 105 -18.46 -9.40 -20.82
C PRO A 105 -17.16 -10.02 -21.38
N MET A 106 -16.92 -9.99 -22.68
CA MET A 106 -15.70 -10.59 -23.28
C MET A 106 -14.52 -9.62 -23.43
N LEU A 107 -14.66 -8.37 -22.99
CA LEU A 107 -13.62 -7.36 -23.16
C LEU A 107 -12.31 -7.73 -22.45
N LYS A 108 -11.20 -7.47 -23.15
CA LYS A 108 -9.85 -7.57 -22.60
C LYS A 108 -9.52 -6.29 -21.83
N ILE A 109 -8.58 -6.37 -20.89
CA ILE A 109 -8.14 -5.23 -20.07
C ILE A 109 -7.73 -4.03 -20.94
N ARG A 110 -7.11 -4.27 -22.09
CA ARG A 110 -6.70 -3.23 -23.05
C ARG A 110 -7.89 -2.50 -23.68
N GLU A 111 -8.95 -3.24 -24.00
CA GLU A 111 -10.15 -2.68 -24.61
C GLU A 111 -10.98 -1.90 -23.57
N ILE A 112 -11.00 -2.39 -22.32
CA ILE A 112 -11.60 -1.65 -21.19
C ILE A 112 -10.85 -0.33 -20.97
N ALA A 113 -9.51 -0.37 -21.01
CA ALA A 113 -8.67 0.81 -20.88
C ALA A 113 -8.92 1.85 -22.00
N ALA A 114 -9.08 1.39 -23.24
CA ALA A 114 -9.40 2.25 -24.37
C ALA A 114 -10.80 2.86 -24.28
N ASN A 115 -11.81 2.08 -23.85
CA ASN A 115 -13.19 2.57 -23.69
C ASN A 115 -13.34 3.61 -22.56
N LEU A 116 -12.54 3.49 -21.50
CA LEU A 116 -12.61 4.37 -20.32
C LEU A 116 -11.52 5.46 -20.31
N ASP A 117 -10.82 5.66 -21.42
CA ASP A 117 -9.68 6.58 -21.57
C ASP A 117 -8.72 6.58 -20.36
N THR A 118 -8.41 5.37 -19.89
CA THR A 118 -7.70 5.15 -18.62
C THR A 118 -6.56 4.18 -18.83
N GLY A 119 -5.41 4.43 -18.19
CA GLY A 119 -4.24 3.55 -18.32
C GLY A 119 -4.51 2.10 -17.91
N GLU A 120 -3.97 1.14 -18.68
CA GLU A 120 -4.17 -0.31 -18.47
C GLU A 120 -3.84 -0.77 -17.04
N SER A 121 -2.81 -0.16 -16.43
CA SER A 121 -2.44 -0.46 -15.04
C SER A 121 -3.57 -0.15 -14.06
N LYS A 122 -4.26 0.99 -14.22
CA LYS A 122 -5.38 1.39 -13.35
C LYS A 122 -6.54 0.38 -13.46
N ILE A 123 -6.90 -0.03 -14.68
CA ILE A 123 -7.94 -1.04 -14.92
C ILE A 123 -7.55 -2.40 -14.32
N LYS A 124 -6.29 -2.82 -14.49
CA LYS A 124 -5.78 -4.07 -13.90
C LYS A 124 -5.89 -4.06 -12.37
N HIS A 125 -5.57 -2.93 -11.72
CA HIS A 125 -5.72 -2.80 -10.27
C HIS A 125 -7.19 -2.79 -9.83
N ALA A 126 -8.05 -2.04 -10.52
CA ALA A 126 -9.49 -1.99 -10.22
C ALA A 126 -10.15 -3.38 -10.36
N THR A 127 -9.85 -4.12 -11.43
CA THR A 127 -10.39 -5.49 -11.62
C THR A 127 -9.93 -6.47 -10.54
N VAL A 128 -8.69 -6.37 -10.04
CA VAL A 128 -8.22 -7.16 -8.89
C VAL A 128 -9.00 -6.81 -7.62
N ARG A 129 -9.27 -5.52 -7.39
CA ARG A 129 -10.06 -5.04 -6.25
C ARG A 129 -11.51 -5.54 -6.31
N LEU A 130 -12.16 -5.40 -7.46
CA LEU A 130 -13.52 -5.90 -7.71
C LEU A 130 -13.63 -7.42 -7.53
N LYS A 131 -12.61 -8.19 -7.95
CA LYS A 131 -12.54 -9.64 -7.69
C LYS A 131 -12.43 -9.96 -6.20
N LYS A 132 -11.57 -9.24 -5.48
CA LYS A 132 -11.40 -9.41 -4.03
C LYS A 132 -12.68 -9.10 -3.26
N ARG A 133 -13.48 -8.13 -3.74
CA ARG A 133 -14.81 -7.79 -3.21
C ARG A 133 -15.92 -8.77 -3.62
N GLY A 134 -15.63 -9.75 -4.47
CA GLY A 134 -16.62 -10.72 -4.95
C GLY A 134 -17.54 -10.20 -6.06
N LEU A 135 -17.46 -8.91 -6.43
CA LEU A 135 -18.32 -8.24 -7.40
C LEU A 135 -18.01 -8.59 -8.86
N LEU A 136 -16.83 -9.17 -9.10
CA LEU A 136 -16.38 -9.54 -10.44
C LEU A 136 -15.70 -10.90 -10.41
N SER A 137 -15.99 -11.75 -11.38
CA SER A 137 -15.35 -13.06 -11.55
C SER A 137 -15.03 -13.32 -13.01
N ARG A 138 -14.10 -14.23 -13.30
CA ARG A 138 -13.76 -14.64 -14.67
C ARG A 138 -14.17 -16.08 -14.86
N SER A 139 -15.06 -16.34 -15.82
CA SER A 139 -15.66 -17.64 -16.10
C SER A 139 -15.40 -18.05 -17.56
N GLY A 140 -15.44 -19.34 -17.88
CA GLY A 140 -15.24 -19.86 -19.24
C GLY A 140 -13.88 -20.53 -19.49
N SER A 141 -13.69 -21.05 -20.69
CA SER A 141 -12.45 -21.75 -21.10
C SER A 141 -11.34 -20.76 -21.48
N LYS A 142 -10.10 -21.24 -21.65
CA LYS A 142 -8.94 -20.41 -22.04
C LYS A 142 -9.18 -19.59 -23.33
N GLN A 143 -10.06 -20.06 -24.21
CA GLN A 143 -10.45 -19.38 -25.46
C GLN A 143 -11.78 -18.61 -25.39
N SER A 144 -12.61 -18.84 -24.36
CA SER A 144 -13.95 -18.26 -24.21
C SER A 144 -14.16 -17.56 -22.87
N SER A 145 -13.08 -17.09 -22.24
CA SER A 145 -13.15 -16.52 -20.90
C SER A 145 -13.87 -15.17 -20.94
N TYR A 146 -14.96 -15.05 -20.19
CA TYR A 146 -15.75 -13.84 -20.03
C TYR A 146 -15.75 -13.38 -18.57
N TRP A 147 -16.03 -12.10 -18.39
CA TRP A 147 -16.24 -11.46 -17.11
C TRP A 147 -17.69 -11.67 -16.67
N LYS A 148 -17.87 -12.13 -15.44
CA LYS A 148 -19.17 -12.25 -14.80
C LYS A 148 -19.23 -11.24 -13.65
N VAL A 149 -20.12 -10.28 -13.79
CA VAL A 149 -20.45 -9.30 -12.74
C VAL A 149 -21.40 -9.96 -11.76
N ASN A 150 -21.04 -9.96 -10.47
CA ASN A 150 -21.85 -10.49 -9.38
C ASN A 150 -22.37 -9.28 -8.58
N LEU A 151 -23.50 -8.71 -9.00
CA LEU A 151 -24.24 -7.71 -8.22
C LEU A 151 -25.41 -8.37 -7.49
#